data_AF-A0A453KS19-F1
#
_entry.id   AF-A0A453KS19-F1
#
_cell.length_a   1.000
_cell.length_b   1.000
_cell.length_c   1.000
_cell.angle_alpha   90.00
_cell.angle_beta   90.00
_cell.angle_gamma   90.00
#
_symmetry.space_group_name_H-M   'P 1'
#
loop_
_entity.id
_entity.type
_entity.pdbx_description
1 polymer ?
#
loop_
_entity_poly.entity_id
_entity_poly.type
_entity_poly.pdbx_seq_one_letter_code
_entity_poly.pdbx_strand_id
1 'polypeptide(L)'
;DNCRTSIFDLHRSCPNCSYELCIACCKELRENNLKGSCREELVSYPHRGIDYMHGGDPSPELMNCVQTDLSSCQPKTTKWCANTDGTINCPPPELGGCGDHALKLRQMFPKDWLNKLESDALQLSKQLEPSDIVSGYTNECPCCTKHENARHAATRDNSTDNCLYCPKSDNEKTDDLTHFQSHWVKGEPVIVQGVLQKMPHLSWEPPHMWSEVHGASTTPDMKNVKCIDCLSCCEV
;
A
#
# COMPACT_ATOMS: atom_id res chain seq x y z
N ASP A 1 -17.83 -7.75 -11.36
CA ASP A 1 -17.08 -6.56 -10.96
C ASP A 1 -15.81 -6.48 -11.81
N ASN A 2 -15.73 -5.48 -12.71
CA ASN A 2 -14.63 -5.37 -13.69
C ASN A 2 -13.42 -4.59 -13.14
N CYS A 3 -13.62 -3.75 -12.12
CA CYS A 3 -12.52 -3.08 -11.41
C CYS A 3 -12.32 -3.83 -10.09
N ARG A 4 -11.35 -4.74 -10.01
CA ARG A 4 -10.92 -5.35 -8.73
C ARG A 4 -10.22 -4.36 -7.78
N THR A 5 -10.32 -3.07 -8.04
CA THR A 5 -9.68 -1.97 -7.31
C THR A 5 -10.72 -1.06 -6.69
N SER A 6 -10.40 -0.50 -5.53
CA SER A 6 -11.21 0.51 -4.86
C SER A 6 -11.49 1.70 -5.79
N ILE A 7 -12.76 2.09 -5.84
CA ILE A 7 -13.22 3.32 -6.48
C ILE A 7 -12.99 4.47 -5.50
N PHE A 8 -12.31 5.54 -5.94
CA PHE A 8 -11.93 6.64 -5.05
C PHE A 8 -12.97 7.77 -4.97
N ASP A 9 -13.33 8.37 -6.10
CA ASP A 9 -14.26 9.50 -6.11
C ASP A 9 -15.18 9.44 -7.32
N LEU A 10 -14.66 9.79 -8.49
CA LEU A 10 -15.42 9.73 -9.74
C LEU A 10 -15.54 8.28 -10.22
N HIS A 11 -16.75 7.88 -10.53
CA HIS A 11 -17.08 6.57 -11.10
C HIS A 11 -18.41 6.62 -11.82
N ARG A 12 -18.74 5.59 -12.58
CA ARG A 12 -20.08 5.43 -13.16
C ARG A 12 -20.82 4.30 -12.46
N SER A 13 -22.08 4.54 -12.09
CA SER A 13 -22.94 3.51 -11.50
C SER A 13 -24.19 3.30 -12.33
N CYS A 14 -24.72 2.08 -12.29
CA CYS A 14 -26.04 1.79 -12.83
C CYS A 14 -27.11 2.42 -11.92
N PRO A 15 -28.17 3.05 -12.48
CA PRO A 15 -29.29 3.51 -11.68
C PRO A 15 -30.22 2.38 -11.21
N ASN A 16 -30.17 1.20 -11.85
CA ASN A 16 -31.10 0.09 -11.62
C ASN A 16 -30.49 -1.09 -10.83
N CYS A 17 -29.17 -1.27 -10.89
CA CYS A 17 -28.48 -2.32 -10.14
C CYS A 17 -27.23 -1.76 -9.45
N SER A 18 -26.58 -2.57 -8.62
CA SER A 18 -25.38 -2.20 -7.87
C SER A 18 -24.10 -2.24 -8.70
N TYR A 19 -24.19 -2.20 -10.04
CA TYR A 19 -23.01 -2.23 -10.89
C TYR A 19 -22.30 -0.88 -10.89
N GLU A 20 -21.01 -0.89 -10.59
CA GLU A 20 -20.12 0.28 -10.60
C GLU A 20 -18.95 0.05 -11.54
N LEU A 21 -18.44 1.17 -12.09
CA LEU A 21 -17.36 1.18 -13.06
C LEU A 21 -16.44 2.38 -12.81
N CYS A 22 -15.16 2.11 -12.58
CA CYS A 22 -14.14 3.13 -12.41
C CYS A 22 -13.87 3.91 -13.71
N ILE A 23 -13.36 5.15 -13.61
CA ILE A 23 -13.12 6.02 -14.79
C ILE A 23 -12.05 5.44 -15.74
N ALA A 24 -11.06 4.72 -15.21
CA ALA A 24 -10.07 4.01 -16.02
C ALA A 24 -10.74 2.99 -16.95
N CYS A 25 -11.55 2.07 -16.39
CA CYS A 25 -12.32 1.12 -17.19
C CYS A 25 -13.34 1.80 -18.12
N CYS A 26 -13.89 2.96 -17.74
CA CYS A 26 -14.73 3.74 -18.66
C CYS A 26 -13.95 4.19 -19.90
N LYS A 27 -12.69 4.60 -19.74
CA LYS A 27 -11.80 4.99 -20.85
C LYS A 27 -11.48 3.77 -21.72
N GLU A 28 -11.08 2.66 -21.11
CA GLU A 28 -10.79 1.41 -21.81
C GLU A 28 -11.97 0.90 -22.65
N LEU A 29 -13.20 0.95 -22.12
CA LEU A 29 -14.41 0.58 -22.84
C LEU A 29 -14.66 1.43 -24.08
N ARG A 30 -14.37 2.73 -24.01
CA ARG A 30 -14.52 3.66 -25.14
C ARG A 30 -13.45 3.43 -26.20
N GLU A 31 -12.27 3.02 -25.78
CA GLU A 31 -11.15 2.67 -26.66
C GLU A 31 -11.26 1.24 -27.21
N ASN A 32 -12.33 0.50 -26.87
CA ASN A 32 -12.49 -0.93 -27.18
C ASN A 32 -11.30 -1.79 -26.72
N ASN A 33 -10.65 -1.37 -25.64
CA ASN A 33 -9.45 -2.00 -25.08
C ASN A 33 -9.68 -2.33 -23.61
N LEU A 34 -10.81 -2.98 -23.31
CA LEU A 34 -11.14 -3.42 -21.96
C LEU A 34 -10.16 -4.51 -21.54
N LYS A 35 -9.12 -4.13 -20.80
CA LYS A 35 -8.09 -5.07 -20.31
C LYS A 35 -8.55 -5.78 -19.04
N GLY A 36 -9.64 -5.32 -18.43
CA GLY A 36 -10.35 -6.04 -17.38
C GLY A 36 -9.42 -6.38 -16.21
N SER A 37 -8.63 -5.40 -15.77
CA SER A 37 -7.71 -5.55 -14.66
C SER A 37 -7.03 -4.21 -14.43
N CYS A 38 -7.64 -3.32 -13.64
CA CYS A 38 -6.89 -2.27 -12.95
C CYS A 38 -5.91 -2.86 -11.91
N ARG A 39 -5.37 -4.07 -12.11
CA ARG A 39 -4.30 -4.56 -11.23
C ARG A 39 -3.18 -3.54 -11.30
N GLU A 40 -2.67 -3.17 -10.13
CA GLU A 40 -1.29 -2.71 -10.04
C GLU A 40 -0.46 -3.62 -10.91
N GLU A 41 0.26 -3.00 -11.84
CA GLU A 41 1.17 -3.68 -12.75
C GLU A 41 1.97 -4.67 -11.91
N LEU A 42 1.75 -5.96 -12.14
CA LEU A 42 2.50 -7.00 -11.47
C LEU A 42 3.90 -6.81 -12.00
N VAL A 43 4.73 -6.09 -11.23
CA VAL A 43 6.09 -5.75 -11.62
C VAL A 43 6.76 -7.08 -11.86
N SER A 44 6.93 -7.41 -13.14
CA SER A 44 7.69 -8.57 -13.56
C SER A 44 9.11 -8.30 -13.10
N TYR A 45 9.60 -9.06 -12.13
CA TYR A 45 11.00 -9.03 -11.75
C TYR A 45 11.75 -9.91 -12.75
N PRO A 46 12.51 -9.35 -13.71
CA PRO A 46 13.27 -10.15 -14.65
C PRO A 46 14.36 -10.91 -13.89
N HIS A 47 14.45 -12.22 -14.10
CA HIS A 47 15.50 -13.03 -13.52
C HIS A 47 16.85 -12.65 -14.17
N ARG A 48 17.71 -11.93 -13.45
CA ARG A 48 19.01 -11.44 -13.94
C ARG A 48 20.15 -12.47 -13.86
N GLY A 49 19.82 -13.71 -13.48
CA GLY A 49 20.76 -14.81 -13.28
C GLY A 49 21.35 -14.85 -11.88
N ILE A 50 21.84 -16.03 -11.49
CA ILE A 50 22.44 -16.29 -10.16
C ILE A 50 23.68 -15.42 -9.88
N ASP A 51 24.46 -15.10 -10.91
CA ASP A 51 25.69 -14.32 -10.74
C ASP A 51 25.38 -12.85 -10.38
N TYR A 52 24.29 -12.29 -10.91
CA TYR A 52 23.81 -10.96 -10.52
C TYR A 52 23.44 -10.90 -9.03
N MET A 53 22.96 -12.01 -8.44
CA MET A 53 22.65 -12.09 -7.00
C MET A 53 23.88 -11.91 -6.11
N HIS A 54 25.09 -12.05 -6.66
CA HIS A 54 26.36 -11.91 -5.96
C HIS A 54 27.17 -10.68 -6.42
N GLY A 55 26.53 -9.73 -7.12
CA GLY A 55 27.16 -8.51 -7.62
C GLY A 55 27.90 -8.66 -8.95
N GLY A 56 27.66 -9.77 -9.67
CA GLY A 56 28.13 -9.97 -11.04
C GLY A 56 27.27 -9.26 -12.09
N ASP A 57 27.73 -9.30 -13.34
CA ASP A 57 26.99 -8.72 -14.47
C ASP A 57 25.73 -9.54 -14.79
N PRO A 58 24.63 -8.88 -15.20
CA PRO A 58 23.39 -9.59 -15.56
C PRO A 58 23.59 -10.46 -16.80
N SER A 59 23.05 -11.69 -16.76
CA SER A 59 23.14 -12.63 -17.88
C SER A 59 22.43 -12.06 -19.13
N PRO A 60 23.09 -12.06 -20.31
CA PRO A 60 22.51 -11.57 -21.53
C PRO A 60 21.65 -12.65 -22.19
N GLU A 61 20.51 -13.04 -21.61
CA GLU A 61 19.54 -13.82 -22.38
C GLU A 61 18.07 -13.57 -22.00
N LEU A 62 17.38 -13.10 -23.05
CA LEU A 62 15.96 -12.95 -23.32
C LEU A 62 15.08 -12.36 -22.22
N MET A 63 14.58 -11.15 -22.50
CA MET A 63 13.24 -10.75 -22.11
C MET A 63 12.23 -11.76 -22.66
N ASN A 64 12.14 -12.93 -22.03
CA ASN A 64 10.86 -13.59 -21.90
C ASN A 64 10.12 -12.76 -20.86
N CYS A 65 9.59 -11.61 -21.32
CA CYS A 65 8.27 -11.26 -20.87
C CYS A 65 7.49 -12.55 -21.06
N VAL A 66 7.17 -13.23 -19.96
CA VAL A 66 6.04 -14.12 -19.98
C VAL A 66 4.89 -13.16 -20.27
N GLN A 67 4.67 -12.88 -21.56
CA GLN A 67 3.33 -12.77 -22.08
C GLN A 67 2.71 -14.03 -21.52
N THR A 68 1.98 -13.84 -20.43
CA THR A 68 1.06 -14.86 -20.00
C THR A 68 0.17 -14.94 -21.21
N ASP A 69 0.42 -15.94 -22.06
CA ASP A 69 -0.50 -16.36 -23.09
C ASP A 69 -1.73 -16.86 -22.34
N LEU A 70 -2.53 -15.90 -21.87
CA LEU A 70 -3.96 -16.02 -21.66
C LEU A 70 -4.61 -16.11 -23.06
N SER A 71 -4.07 -16.98 -23.92
CA SER A 71 -4.57 -17.29 -25.24
C SER A 71 -5.43 -18.55 -25.25
N SER A 72 -5.72 -19.17 -24.09
CA SER A 72 -6.53 -20.41 -24.06
C SER A 72 -7.84 -20.32 -23.29
N CYS A 73 -8.23 -19.14 -22.81
CA CYS A 73 -9.62 -18.90 -22.44
C CYS A 73 -10.16 -17.87 -23.42
N GLN A 74 -10.78 -18.34 -24.49
CA GLN A 74 -11.79 -17.56 -25.21
C GLN A 74 -13.12 -17.75 -24.45
N PRO A 75 -13.42 -16.98 -23.38
CA PRO A 75 -14.80 -16.89 -22.96
C PRO A 75 -15.55 -16.34 -24.17
N LYS A 76 -16.71 -16.91 -24.51
CA LYS A 76 -17.63 -16.33 -25.49
C LYS A 76 -17.81 -14.87 -25.11
N THR A 77 -17.11 -13.95 -25.78
CA THR A 77 -17.08 -12.56 -25.36
C THR A 77 -18.42 -11.97 -25.71
N THR A 78 -19.32 -11.89 -24.73
CA THR A 78 -20.44 -10.96 -24.81
C THR A 78 -19.81 -9.58 -24.92
N LYS A 79 -19.76 -9.04 -26.14
CA LYS A 79 -19.05 -7.81 -26.47
C LYS A 79 -19.76 -6.65 -25.79
N TRP A 80 -19.23 -6.23 -24.64
CA TRP A 80 -19.68 -5.03 -23.96
C TRP A 80 -18.80 -3.86 -24.38
N CYS A 81 -19.36 -2.94 -25.16
CA CYS A 81 -18.67 -1.78 -25.72
C CYS A 81 -19.44 -0.50 -25.37
N ALA A 82 -18.74 0.63 -25.40
CA ALA A 82 -19.41 1.92 -25.44
C ALA A 82 -20.22 2.07 -26.75
N ASN A 83 -21.33 2.79 -26.68
CA ASN A 83 -22.11 3.21 -27.83
C ASN A 83 -21.30 4.21 -28.68
N THR A 84 -21.74 4.46 -29.91
CA THR A 84 -21.08 5.37 -30.86
C THR A 84 -21.01 6.83 -30.38
N ASP A 85 -21.91 7.23 -29.48
CA ASP A 85 -21.93 8.53 -28.80
C ASP A 85 -21.02 8.59 -27.56
N GLY A 86 -20.34 7.48 -27.22
CA GLY A 86 -19.50 7.34 -26.02
C GLY A 86 -20.28 7.05 -24.72
N THR A 87 -21.60 6.83 -24.81
CA THR A 87 -22.43 6.35 -23.70
C THR A 87 -22.10 4.91 -23.37
N ILE A 88 -22.00 4.58 -22.07
CA ILE A 88 -21.70 3.23 -21.61
C ILE A 88 -22.95 2.69 -20.94
N ASN A 89 -23.55 1.66 -21.52
CA ASN A 89 -24.68 0.95 -20.91
C ASN A 89 -24.18 0.01 -19.83
N CYS A 90 -25.05 -0.30 -18.86
CA CYS A 90 -24.80 -1.31 -17.86
C CYS A 90 -24.48 -2.63 -18.56
N PRO A 91 -23.47 -3.38 -18.09
CA PRO A 91 -23.12 -4.64 -18.74
C PRO A 91 -24.30 -5.62 -18.70
N PRO A 92 -24.32 -6.63 -19.56
CA PRO A 92 -25.32 -7.66 -19.51
C PRO A 92 -25.18 -8.54 -18.24
N PRO A 93 -26.19 -9.36 -17.90
CA PRO A 93 -26.20 -10.18 -16.69
C PRO A 93 -24.99 -11.08 -16.51
N GLU A 94 -24.39 -11.58 -17.60
CA GLU A 94 -23.20 -12.45 -17.55
C GLU A 94 -21.96 -11.72 -17.01
N LEU A 95 -21.93 -10.39 -17.10
CA LEU A 95 -20.87 -9.52 -16.58
C LEU A 95 -21.29 -8.81 -15.27
N GLY A 96 -22.41 -9.21 -14.69
CA GLY A 96 -22.92 -8.71 -13.41
C GLY A 96 -23.72 -7.41 -13.49
N GLY A 97 -24.13 -6.97 -14.69
CA GLY A 97 -25.00 -5.81 -14.86
C GLY A 97 -26.43 -6.18 -15.28
N CYS A 98 -27.24 -5.19 -15.63
CA CYS A 98 -28.62 -5.40 -16.08
C CYS A 98 -28.83 -5.25 -17.61
N GLY A 99 -27.84 -4.79 -18.36
CA GLY A 99 -27.91 -4.60 -19.82
C GLY A 99 -28.69 -3.36 -20.29
N ASP A 100 -29.63 -2.86 -19.49
CA ASP A 100 -30.68 -1.96 -20.00
C ASP A 100 -30.41 -0.46 -19.81
N HIS A 101 -29.59 -0.08 -18.83
CA HIS A 101 -29.50 1.31 -18.38
C HIS A 101 -28.13 1.94 -18.63
N ALA A 102 -28.10 3.18 -19.11
CA ALA A 102 -26.85 3.96 -19.19
C ALA A 102 -26.24 4.20 -17.80
N LEU A 103 -24.94 3.93 -17.66
CA LEU A 103 -24.19 4.18 -16.43
C LEU A 103 -24.02 5.69 -16.22
N LYS A 104 -24.43 6.19 -15.05
CA LYS A 104 -24.39 7.61 -14.68
C LYS A 104 -23.11 7.93 -13.92
N LEU A 105 -22.47 9.06 -14.26
CA LEU A 105 -21.34 9.57 -13.50
C LEU A 105 -21.82 9.93 -12.08
N ARG A 106 -21.12 9.41 -11.09
CA ARG A 106 -21.27 9.70 -9.67
C ARG A 106 -19.94 10.18 -9.11
N GLN A 107 -20.04 10.90 -8.01
CA GLN A 107 -18.93 11.41 -7.22
C GLN A 107 -19.22 11.05 -5.77
N MET A 108 -18.20 10.60 -5.02
CA MET A 108 -18.34 10.28 -3.60
C MET A 108 -18.23 11.55 -2.75
N PHE A 109 -17.32 12.45 -3.13
CA PHE A 109 -17.08 13.70 -2.43
C PHE A 109 -17.87 14.86 -3.08
N PRO A 110 -18.24 15.90 -2.31
CA PRO A 110 -18.75 17.14 -2.88
C PRO A 110 -17.71 17.78 -3.82
N LYS A 111 -18.18 18.50 -4.85
CA LYS A 111 -17.30 19.18 -5.84
C LYS A 111 -16.22 20.06 -5.20
N ASP A 112 -16.56 20.74 -4.11
CA ASP A 112 -15.66 21.70 -3.43
C ASP A 112 -14.81 21.06 -2.33
N TRP A 113 -14.85 19.73 -2.16
CA TRP A 113 -14.08 19.03 -1.12
C TRP A 113 -12.59 19.32 -1.20
N LEU A 114 -11.99 19.23 -2.40
CA LEU A 114 -10.55 19.48 -2.59
C LEU A 114 -10.18 20.93 -2.28
N ASN A 115 -10.97 21.88 -2.77
CA ASN A 115 -10.77 23.31 -2.51
C ASN A 115 -10.87 23.61 -1.01
N LYS A 116 -11.83 22.98 -0.33
CA LYS A 116 -12.02 23.13 1.11
C LYS A 116 -10.84 22.51 1.87
N LEU A 117 -10.42 21.30 1.51
CA LEU A 117 -9.28 20.61 2.12
C LEU A 117 -7.99 21.43 1.97
N GLU A 118 -7.75 21.99 0.78
CA GLU A 118 -6.61 22.87 0.52
C GLU A 118 -6.69 24.15 1.35
N SER A 119 -7.86 24.80 1.39
CA SER A 119 -8.07 26.00 2.21
C SER A 119 -7.84 25.72 3.70
N ASP A 120 -8.36 24.60 4.21
CA ASP A 120 -8.21 24.20 5.60
C ASP A 120 -6.73 23.90 5.92
N ALA A 121 -6.02 23.19 5.03
CA ALA A 121 -4.58 22.92 5.17
C ALA A 121 -3.73 24.21 5.15
N LEU A 122 -4.05 25.16 4.25
CA LEU A 122 -3.39 26.47 4.18
C LEU A 122 -3.70 27.35 5.39
N GLN A 123 -4.90 27.24 5.96
CA GLN A 123 -5.25 27.95 7.19
C GLN A 123 -4.47 27.38 8.38
N LEU A 124 -4.39 26.06 8.49
CA LEU A 124 -3.61 25.38 9.53
C LEU A 124 -2.12 25.71 9.42
N SER A 125 -1.55 25.72 8.21
CA SER A 125 -0.13 26.04 8.03
C SER A 125 0.20 27.48 8.43
N LYS A 126 -0.73 28.43 8.27
CA LYS A 126 -0.58 29.81 8.75
C LYS A 126 -0.71 29.95 10.26
N GLN A 127 -1.40 29.02 10.92
CA GLN A 127 -1.56 29.02 12.38
C GLN A 127 -0.39 28.32 13.09
N LEU A 128 0.38 27.52 12.37
CA LEU A 128 1.56 26.84 12.87
C LEU A 128 2.80 27.70 12.57
N GLU A 129 3.27 28.47 13.56
CA GLU A 129 4.57 29.13 13.43
C GLU A 129 5.67 28.05 13.44
N PRO A 130 6.59 28.02 12.45
CA PRO A 130 7.70 27.06 12.45
C PRO A 130 8.54 27.11 13.74
N SER A 131 8.56 28.29 14.38
CA SER A 131 9.24 28.52 15.65
C SER A 131 8.63 27.74 16.83
N ASP A 132 7.33 27.44 16.81
CA ASP A 132 6.64 26.64 17.84
C ASP A 132 7.01 25.15 17.74
N ILE A 133 7.38 24.69 16.54
CA ILE A 133 7.76 23.30 16.26
C ILE A 133 9.26 23.08 16.46
N VAL A 134 10.10 24.09 16.20
CA VAL A 134 11.56 23.92 16.19
C VAL A 134 12.20 24.37 17.51
N SER A 135 11.74 25.45 18.14
CA SER A 135 12.43 26.03 19.31
C SER A 135 12.38 25.16 20.58
N GLY A 136 11.36 24.32 20.75
CA GLY A 136 11.22 23.42 21.89
C GLY A 136 12.11 22.17 21.82
N TYR A 137 12.55 21.79 20.61
CA TYR A 137 13.16 20.48 20.36
C TYR A 137 14.57 20.55 19.76
N THR A 138 15.12 21.75 19.49
CA THR A 138 16.50 21.93 18.98
C THR A 138 17.59 21.51 19.95
N ASN A 139 17.29 21.36 21.24
CA ASN A 139 18.27 20.89 22.22
C ASN A 139 18.51 19.39 22.05
N GLU A 140 19.75 18.95 22.33
CA GLU A 140 20.09 17.54 22.41
C GLU A 140 19.19 16.86 23.44
N CYS A 141 18.53 15.76 23.07
CA CYS A 141 17.69 15.04 24.02
C CYS A 141 18.57 14.51 25.16
N PRO A 142 18.29 14.84 26.43
CA PRO A 142 19.02 14.29 27.57
C PRO A 142 18.93 12.76 27.65
N CYS A 143 18.00 12.15 26.91
CA CYS A 143 17.81 10.71 26.83
C CYS A 143 18.96 9.96 26.15
N CYS A 144 19.69 10.58 25.21
CA CYS A 144 20.81 9.93 24.51
C CYS A 144 22.05 9.71 25.39
N THR A 145 22.12 10.40 26.54
CA THR A 145 23.18 10.23 27.55
C THR A 145 22.78 9.30 28.70
N LYS A 146 21.49 8.95 28.81
CA LYS A 146 20.99 8.00 29.82
C LYS A 146 21.01 6.59 29.25
N HIS A 147 21.94 5.77 29.73
CA HIS A 147 22.13 4.37 29.30
C HIS A 147 20.86 3.51 29.28
N GLU A 148 19.84 3.81 30.10
CA GLU A 148 18.62 3.01 30.19
C GLU A 148 17.68 3.12 28.99
N ASN A 149 17.66 4.29 28.33
CA ASN A 149 16.76 4.62 27.23
C ASN A 149 17.51 4.89 25.92
N ALA A 150 18.78 4.46 25.83
CA ALA A 150 19.63 4.66 24.68
C ALA A 150 20.13 3.31 24.15
N ARG A 151 20.13 3.14 22.82
CA ARG A 151 20.74 1.99 22.16
C ARG A 151 21.93 2.45 21.32
N HIS A 152 23.09 1.87 21.57
CA HIS A 152 24.27 2.07 20.74
C HIS A 152 24.04 1.43 19.36
N ALA A 153 24.08 2.23 18.30
CA ALA A 153 23.79 1.80 16.93
C ALA A 153 25.03 1.84 16.02
N ALA A 154 26.03 2.68 16.33
CA ALA A 154 27.25 2.80 15.55
C ALA A 154 28.45 3.25 16.40
N THR A 155 29.67 3.01 15.93
CA THR A 155 30.90 3.50 16.57
C THR A 155 31.70 4.30 15.54
N ARG A 156 31.33 5.57 15.36
CA ARG A 156 32.02 6.51 14.47
C ARG A 156 32.73 7.60 15.28
N ASP A 157 33.97 7.91 14.92
CA ASP A 157 34.75 8.99 15.54
C ASP A 157 34.09 10.35 15.29
N ASN A 158 34.05 11.22 16.32
CA ASN A 158 33.47 12.57 16.28
C ASN A 158 31.98 12.64 15.86
N SER A 159 31.20 11.58 16.08
CA SER A 159 29.76 11.52 15.76
C SER A 159 28.89 11.63 17.02
N THR A 160 27.85 12.47 16.99
CA THR A 160 26.88 12.65 18.09
C THR A 160 25.64 11.75 17.98
N ASP A 161 25.51 11.01 16.87
CA ASP A 161 24.34 10.19 16.50
C ASP A 161 24.61 8.67 16.60
N ASN A 162 25.66 8.29 17.33
CA ASN A 162 26.03 6.88 17.54
C ASN A 162 24.99 6.12 18.40
N CYS A 163 24.12 6.84 19.11
CA CYS A 163 23.09 6.30 19.98
C CYS A 163 21.69 6.71 19.51
N LEU A 164 20.77 5.76 19.50
CA LEU A 164 19.35 5.97 19.21
C LEU A 164 18.54 6.02 20.50
N TYR A 165 17.50 6.85 20.52
CA TYR A 165 16.50 6.80 21.58
C TYR A 165 15.75 5.47 21.53
N CYS A 166 15.83 4.74 22.64
CA CYS A 166 15.36 3.37 22.76
C CYS A 166 14.61 3.12 24.09
N PRO A 167 13.45 3.75 24.31
CA PRO A 167 12.70 3.62 25.56
C PRO A 167 12.07 2.23 25.71
N LYS A 168 11.82 1.83 26.95
CA LYS A 168 10.93 0.71 27.26
C LYS A 168 9.48 1.15 27.17
N SER A 169 8.63 0.30 26.59
CA SER A 169 7.18 0.44 26.65
C SER A 169 6.70 0.08 28.05
N ASP A 170 7.04 0.90 29.03
CA ASP A 170 6.46 0.86 30.36
C ASP A 170 5.38 1.93 30.41
N ASN A 171 4.29 1.72 31.15
CA ASN A 171 3.29 2.78 31.32
C ASN A 171 3.86 3.82 32.28
N GLU A 172 3.75 5.11 31.91
CA GLU A 172 3.91 6.28 32.79
C GLU A 172 5.30 6.93 32.95
N LYS A 173 5.98 7.27 31.85
CA LYS A 173 6.82 8.48 31.87
C LYS A 173 6.11 9.58 31.10
N THR A 174 5.69 10.64 31.80
CA THR A 174 5.05 11.83 31.21
C THR A 174 5.87 12.42 30.06
N ASP A 175 7.18 12.20 30.10
CA ASP A 175 8.14 12.82 29.19
C ASP A 175 8.43 11.96 27.94
N ASP A 176 7.99 10.69 27.87
CA ASP A 176 8.30 9.82 26.72
C ASP A 176 7.64 10.31 25.43
N LEU A 177 6.42 10.86 25.50
CA LEU A 177 5.77 11.47 24.33
C LEU A 177 6.55 12.70 23.85
N THR A 178 7.02 13.53 24.78
CA THR A 178 7.83 14.71 24.47
C THR A 178 9.16 14.32 23.82
N HIS A 179 9.84 13.29 24.33
CA HIS A 179 11.06 12.76 23.73
C HIS A 179 10.79 12.17 22.34
N PHE A 180 9.73 11.37 22.19
CA PHE A 180 9.34 10.84 20.89
C PHE A 180 9.09 11.95 19.86
N GLN A 181 8.30 12.98 20.23
CA GLN A 181 8.03 14.12 19.36
C GLN A 181 9.31 14.88 18.98
N SER A 182 10.25 15.05 19.93
CA SER A 182 11.55 15.67 19.69
C SER A 182 12.35 14.96 18.60
N HIS A 183 12.49 13.64 18.71
CA HIS A 183 13.17 12.81 17.72
C HIS A 183 12.40 12.76 16.39
N TRP A 184 11.07 12.67 16.45
CA TRP A 184 10.19 12.61 15.27
C TRP A 184 10.28 13.88 14.41
N VAL A 185 10.26 15.06 15.02
CA VAL A 185 10.41 16.35 14.32
C VAL A 185 11.78 16.46 13.63
N LYS A 186 12.81 15.82 14.18
CA LYS A 186 14.16 15.75 13.59
C LYS A 186 14.30 14.68 12.51
N GLY A 187 13.31 13.80 12.34
CA GLY A 187 13.41 12.63 11.47
C GLY A 187 14.37 11.56 12.00
N GLU A 188 14.66 11.58 13.30
CA GLU A 188 15.57 10.62 13.96
C GLU A 188 14.81 9.31 14.29
N PRO A 189 15.42 8.13 14.03
CA PRO A 189 14.77 6.86 14.30
C PRO A 189 14.66 6.59 15.81
N VAL A 190 13.53 6.02 16.22
CA VAL A 190 13.22 5.65 17.63
C VAL A 190 12.88 4.17 17.71
N ILE A 191 13.41 3.46 18.73
CA ILE A 191 13.15 2.03 18.93
C ILE A 191 12.44 1.80 20.27
N VAL A 192 11.16 1.46 20.25
CA VAL A 192 10.40 1.17 21.48
C VAL A 192 10.52 -0.32 21.85
N GLN A 193 11.05 -0.60 23.03
CA GLN A 193 11.22 -1.97 23.56
C GLN A 193 9.95 -2.43 24.29
N GLY A 194 9.78 -3.73 24.53
CA GLY A 194 8.74 -4.21 25.45
C GLY A 194 7.31 -4.28 24.88
N VAL A 195 7.13 -4.05 23.58
CA VAL A 195 5.79 -3.96 22.95
C VAL A 195 5.05 -5.29 22.97
N LEU A 196 5.73 -6.41 22.70
CA LEU A 196 5.11 -7.73 22.67
C LEU A 196 4.64 -8.18 24.06
N GLN A 197 5.37 -7.82 25.12
CA GLN A 197 5.03 -8.13 26.51
C GLN A 197 3.70 -7.49 26.94
N LYS A 198 3.28 -6.40 26.29
CA LYS A 198 1.97 -5.77 26.51
C LYS A 198 0.81 -6.49 25.83
N MET A 199 1.09 -7.44 24.95
CA MET A 199 0.08 -8.23 24.23
C MET A 199 0.23 -9.73 24.53
N PRO A 200 0.21 -10.16 25.82
CA PRO A 200 0.46 -11.56 26.17
C PRO A 200 -0.63 -12.53 25.70
N HIS A 201 -1.78 -12.01 25.28
CA HIS A 201 -2.90 -12.78 24.73
C HIS A 201 -2.74 -13.06 23.22
N LEU A 202 -1.75 -12.46 22.55
CA LEU A 202 -1.45 -12.71 21.14
C LEU A 202 -0.20 -13.59 21.02
N SER A 203 -0.29 -14.63 20.20
CA SER A 203 0.84 -15.46 19.81
C SER A 203 1.30 -15.08 18.41
N TRP A 204 2.56 -14.64 18.30
CA TRP A 204 3.23 -14.37 17.03
C TRP A 204 4.06 -15.56 16.55
N GLU A 205 3.85 -16.73 17.14
CA GLU A 205 4.51 -17.95 16.68
C GLU A 205 3.93 -18.37 15.32
N PRO A 206 4.79 -18.74 14.34
CA PRO A 206 4.34 -19.00 12.97
C PRO A 206 3.16 -19.98 12.85
N PRO A 207 3.08 -21.09 13.62
CA PRO A 207 1.93 -22.00 13.54
C PRO A 207 0.60 -21.36 13.98
N HIS A 208 0.63 -20.49 14.99
CA HIS A 208 -0.56 -19.80 15.49
C HIS A 208 -1.00 -18.71 14.52
N MET A 209 -0.05 -17.90 14.02
CA MET A 209 -0.33 -16.90 12.98
C MET A 209 -0.93 -17.56 11.73
N TRP A 210 -0.38 -18.70 11.31
CA TRP A 210 -0.87 -19.45 10.16
C TRP A 210 -2.29 -19.96 10.37
N SER A 211 -2.59 -20.55 11.53
CA SER A 211 -3.93 -21.07 11.83
C SER A 211 -4.98 -19.97 11.96
N GLU A 212 -4.63 -18.78 12.48
CA GLU A 212 -5.56 -17.65 12.59
C GLU A 212 -5.93 -17.10 11.20
N VAL A 213 -4.96 -16.99 10.29
CA VAL A 213 -5.21 -16.45 8.94
C VAL A 213 -5.94 -17.46 8.05
N HIS A 214 -5.64 -18.75 8.19
CA HIS A 214 -6.10 -19.76 7.23
C HIS A 214 -7.06 -20.82 7.81
N GLY A 215 -7.34 -20.76 9.11
CA GLY A 215 -8.09 -21.80 9.81
C GLY A 215 -7.29 -23.09 10.03
N ALA A 216 -7.92 -24.07 10.69
CA ALA A 216 -7.30 -25.34 11.05
C ALA A 216 -7.21 -26.36 9.89
N SER A 217 -7.83 -26.09 8.75
CA SER A 217 -7.88 -26.99 7.61
C SER A 217 -6.88 -26.58 6.55
N THR A 218 -5.79 -27.34 6.40
CA THR A 218 -4.87 -27.19 5.28
C THR A 218 -5.58 -27.61 3.99
N THR A 219 -6.17 -26.66 3.27
CA THR A 219 -6.70 -26.93 1.94
C THR A 219 -5.54 -27.16 0.96
N PRO A 220 -5.69 -27.99 -0.08
CA PRO A 220 -4.61 -28.29 -1.01
C PRO A 220 -4.03 -27.06 -1.73
N ASP A 221 -4.84 -26.01 -1.95
CA ASP A 221 -4.39 -24.74 -2.55
C ASP A 221 -3.43 -23.95 -1.64
N MET A 222 -3.44 -24.18 -0.32
CA MET A 222 -2.51 -23.55 0.62
C MET A 222 -1.08 -24.10 0.55
N LYS A 223 -0.84 -25.16 -0.23
CA LYS A 223 0.52 -25.69 -0.48
C LYS A 223 1.28 -24.90 -1.55
N ASN A 224 0.59 -24.01 -2.28
CA ASN A 224 1.15 -23.25 -3.39
C ASN A 224 1.08 -21.74 -3.10
N VAL A 225 1.71 -21.30 -2.00
CA VAL A 225 1.91 -19.88 -1.74
C VAL A 225 3.07 -19.40 -2.61
N LYS A 226 2.83 -18.39 -3.44
CA LYS A 226 3.88 -17.71 -4.21
C LYS A 226 4.82 -17.04 -3.22
N CYS A 227 6.06 -17.50 -3.14
CA CYS A 227 7.05 -16.90 -2.27
C CYS A 227 7.91 -15.93 -3.09
N ILE A 228 8.51 -14.94 -2.44
CA ILE A 228 9.53 -14.10 -3.05
C ILE A 228 10.85 -14.44 -2.38
N ASP A 229 11.84 -14.83 -3.18
CA ASP A 229 13.21 -14.92 -2.71
C ASP A 229 13.77 -13.51 -2.51
N CYS A 230 14.00 -13.11 -1.26
CA CYS A 230 14.39 -11.74 -0.92
C CYS A 230 15.77 -11.33 -1.46
N LEU A 231 16.61 -12.28 -1.86
CA LEU A 231 17.94 -12.01 -2.42
C LEU A 231 17.87 -11.66 -3.90
N SER A 232 17.02 -12.37 -4.66
CA SER A 232 16.81 -12.16 -6.10
C SER A 232 15.59 -11.31 -6.44
N CYS A 233 14.74 -11.02 -5.44
CA CYS A 233 13.40 -10.45 -5.60
C CYS A 233 12.54 -11.20 -6.63
N CYS A 234 12.78 -12.50 -6.83
CA CYS A 234 12.07 -13.33 -7.80
C CYS A 234 11.01 -14.20 -7.11
N GLU A 235 9.95 -14.54 -7.84
CA GLU A 235 8.93 -15.49 -7.37
C GLU A 235 9.49 -16.93 -7.38
N VAL A 236 9.25 -17.70 -6.33
CA VAL A 236 9.65 -19.11 -6.16
C VAL A 236 8.50 -19.99 -5.66
#